data_AF-A0A3C0ADA6-F1
#
_entry.id   AF-A0A3C0ADA6-F1
#
_cell.length_a   1.000
_cell.length_b   1.000
_cell.length_c   1.000
_cell.angle_alpha   90.00
_cell.angle_beta   90.00
_cell.angle_gamma   90.00
#
_symmetry.space_group_name_H-M   'P 1'
#
loop_
_entity.id
_entity.type
_entity.pdbx_description
1 polymer ?
#
loop_
_entity_poly.entity_id
_entity_poly.type
_entity_poly.pdbx_seq_one_letter_code
_entity_poly.pdbx_strand_id
1 'polypeptide(L)'
;HDDRWLWLLSQQEQQQGNTSAALEFIREASRLQPGEIRYLQQEAMLLQALGKKAEAAEKFQRAKQLAASHRELYKIVSSGALESPDVQLAEEIAGHLEMLGQQKQAAAWRKLVVQFQSRSPVPRR
;
A
#
# COMPACT_ATOMS: atom_id res chain seq x y z
N HIS A 1 5.58 -16.46 11.28
CA HIS A 1 5.37 -16.82 9.87
C HIS A 1 6.02 -15.73 9.06
N ASP A 2 7.09 -16.07 8.34
CA ASP A 2 7.90 -15.11 7.58
C ASP A 2 7.42 -15.13 6.12
N ASP A 3 6.87 -14.00 5.66
CA ASP A 3 6.39 -13.80 4.29
C ASP A 3 7.50 -13.98 3.25
N ARG A 4 8.77 -13.73 3.62
CA ARG A 4 9.91 -13.87 2.72
C ARG A 4 10.15 -15.32 2.32
N TRP A 5 9.88 -16.27 3.22
CA TRP A 5 9.97 -17.70 2.91
C TRP A 5 8.91 -18.12 1.89
N LEU A 6 7.67 -17.63 2.06
CA LEU A 6 6.57 -17.88 1.13
C LEU A 6 6.86 -17.28 -0.25
N TRP A 7 7.50 -16.12 -0.30
CA TRP A 7 7.97 -15.53 -1.55
C TRP A 7 9.00 -16.45 -2.24
N LEU A 8 9.99 -16.97 -1.52
CA LEU A 8 10.99 -17.89 -2.09
C LEU A 8 10.35 -19.19 -2.62
N LEU A 9 9.41 -19.77 -1.88
CA LEU A 9 8.65 -20.94 -2.33
C LEU A 9 7.85 -20.65 -3.60
N SER A 10 7.18 -19.50 -3.66
CA SER A 10 6.47 -19.07 -4.87
C SER A 10 7.39 -19.00 -6.09
N GLN A 11 8.58 -18.37 -5.92
CA GLN A 11 9.58 -18.30 -6.99
C GLN A 11 10.07 -19.68 -7.43
N GLN A 12 10.30 -20.59 -6.48
CA GLN A 12 10.75 -21.94 -6.78
C GLN A 12 9.69 -22.74 -7.56
N GLU A 13 8.44 -22.73 -7.11
CA GLU A 13 7.34 -23.41 -7.82
C GLU A 13 7.13 -22.84 -9.22
N GLN A 14 7.25 -21.51 -9.38
CA GLN A 14 7.17 -20.87 -10.69
C GLN A 14 8.29 -21.36 -11.63
N GLN A 15 9.52 -21.48 -11.14
CA GLN A 15 10.64 -22.00 -11.91
C GLN A 15 10.45 -23.46 -12.32
N GLN A 16 9.75 -24.26 -11.50
CA GLN A 16 9.41 -25.65 -11.79
C GLN A 16 8.20 -25.78 -12.73
N GLY A 17 7.56 -24.67 -13.13
CA GLY A 17 6.37 -24.67 -13.99
C GLY A 17 5.06 -24.88 -13.21
N ASN A 18 5.12 -24.99 -11.88
CA ASN A 18 3.97 -25.20 -11.01
C ASN A 18 3.29 -23.86 -10.68
N THR A 19 2.84 -23.13 -11.71
CA THR A 19 2.28 -21.77 -11.57
C THR A 19 1.13 -21.68 -10.56
N SER A 20 0.30 -22.71 -10.46
CA SER A 20 -0.79 -22.76 -9.47
C SER A 20 -0.28 -22.85 -8.03
N ALA A 21 0.75 -23.65 -7.76
CA ALA A 21 1.35 -23.75 -6.43
C ALA A 21 2.08 -22.44 -6.06
N ALA A 22 2.78 -21.85 -7.03
CA ALA A 22 3.39 -20.54 -6.87
C ALA A 22 2.37 -19.46 -6.48
N LEU A 23 1.17 -19.50 -7.08
CA LEU A 23 0.09 -18.57 -6.78
C LEU A 23 -0.43 -18.71 -5.34
N GLU A 24 -0.55 -19.94 -4.83
CA GLU A 24 -0.99 -20.15 -3.45
C GLU A 24 0.03 -19.61 -2.44
N PHE A 25 1.32 -19.85 -2.68
CA PHE A 25 2.38 -19.30 -1.82
C PHE A 25 2.40 -17.76 -1.82
N ILE A 26 2.27 -17.12 -2.99
CA ILE A 26 2.28 -15.66 -3.03
C ILE A 26 1.02 -15.05 -2.40
N ARG A 27 -0.13 -15.73 -2.49
CA ARG A 27 -1.37 -15.30 -1.81
C ARG A 27 -1.22 -15.32 -0.31
N GLU A 28 -0.58 -16.33 0.23
CA GLU A 28 -0.30 -16.40 1.67
C GLU A 28 0.72 -15.32 2.09
N ALA A 29 1.74 -15.05 1.29
CA ALA A 29 2.67 -13.94 1.53
C ALA A 29 1.94 -12.58 1.53
N SER A 30 1.07 -12.35 0.54
CA SER A 30 0.21 -11.16 0.46
C SER A 30 -0.76 -11.05 1.64
N ARG A 31 -1.23 -12.15 2.22
CA ARG A 31 -2.09 -12.12 3.42
C ARG A 31 -1.33 -11.64 4.65
N LEU A 32 -0.05 -12.02 4.77
CA LEU A 32 0.82 -11.55 5.85
C LEU A 32 1.24 -10.09 5.66
N GLN A 33 1.52 -9.69 4.42
CA GLN A 33 1.92 -8.32 4.09
C GLN A 33 1.09 -7.76 2.90
N PRO A 34 -0.14 -7.28 3.15
CA PRO A 34 -1.05 -6.84 2.07
C PRO A 34 -0.60 -5.60 1.28
N GLY A 35 0.34 -4.84 1.84
CA GLY A 35 0.92 -3.64 1.24
C GLY A 35 2.21 -3.88 0.46
N GLU A 36 2.69 -5.12 0.35
CA GLU A 36 3.94 -5.41 -0.35
C GLU A 36 3.71 -5.44 -1.87
N ILE A 37 4.20 -4.39 -2.55
CA ILE A 37 4.06 -4.20 -3.99
C ILE A 37 4.63 -5.40 -4.76
N ARG A 38 5.75 -5.95 -4.31
CA ARG A 38 6.38 -7.11 -4.94
C ARG A 38 5.47 -8.33 -4.97
N TYR A 39 4.69 -8.56 -3.92
CA TYR A 39 3.78 -9.71 -3.84
C TYR A 39 2.56 -9.52 -4.74
N LEU A 40 2.00 -8.31 -4.79
CA LEU A 40 0.91 -7.98 -5.71
C LEU A 40 1.34 -8.12 -7.18
N GLN A 41 2.54 -7.68 -7.53
CA GLN A 41 3.08 -7.82 -8.88
C GLN A 41 3.31 -9.30 -9.23
N GLN A 42 3.85 -10.10 -8.31
CA GLN A 42 4.02 -11.52 -8.55
C GLN A 42 2.71 -12.26 -8.70
N GLU A 43 1.74 -11.99 -7.83
CA GLU A 43 0.38 -12.55 -7.95
C GLU A 43 -0.23 -12.21 -9.31
N ALA A 44 -0.10 -10.96 -9.75
CA ALA A 44 -0.60 -10.52 -11.05
C ALA A 44 0.05 -11.28 -12.23
N MET A 45 1.37 -11.46 -12.20
CA MET A 45 2.09 -12.20 -13.24
C MET A 45 1.69 -13.67 -13.28
N LEU A 46 1.56 -14.32 -12.12
CA LEU A 46 1.11 -15.72 -12.01
C LEU A 46 -0.34 -15.89 -12.48
N LEU A 47 -1.23 -14.98 -12.10
CA LEU A 47 -2.62 -14.95 -12.59
C LEU A 47 -2.68 -14.77 -14.11
N GLN A 48 -1.84 -13.90 -14.67
CA GLN A 48 -1.75 -13.71 -16.12
C GLN A 48 -1.27 -14.98 -16.82
N ALA A 49 -0.27 -15.68 -16.28
CA ALA A 49 0.21 -16.96 -16.81
C ALA A 49 -0.86 -18.06 -16.77
N LEU A 50 -1.78 -18.00 -15.80
CA LEU A 50 -2.93 -18.90 -15.68
C LEU A 50 -4.15 -18.45 -16.51
N GLY A 51 -4.04 -17.39 -17.31
CA GLY A 51 -5.13 -16.85 -18.13
C GLY A 51 -6.17 -16.03 -17.37
N LYS A 52 -5.98 -15.80 -16.06
CA LYS A 52 -6.87 -15.03 -15.17
C LYS A 52 -6.63 -13.53 -15.30
N LYS A 53 -6.88 -12.98 -16.49
CA LYS A 53 -6.51 -11.60 -16.85
C LYS A 53 -7.21 -10.52 -16.00
N ALA A 54 -8.46 -10.74 -15.62
CA ALA A 54 -9.21 -9.78 -14.80
C ALA A 54 -8.61 -9.65 -13.40
N GLU A 55 -8.42 -10.79 -12.71
CA GLU A 55 -7.77 -10.83 -11.39
C GLU A 55 -6.35 -10.24 -11.46
N ALA A 56 -5.58 -10.55 -12.51
CA ALA A 56 -4.24 -9.98 -12.71
C ALA A 56 -4.28 -8.45 -12.82
N ALA A 57 -5.23 -7.90 -13.59
CA ALA A 57 -5.38 -6.46 -13.77
C ALA A 57 -5.70 -5.76 -12.43
N GLU A 58 -6.56 -6.35 -11.59
CA GLU A 58 -6.86 -5.83 -10.25
C GLU A 58 -5.60 -5.75 -9.38
N LYS A 59 -4.78 -6.80 -9.39
CA LYS A 59 -3.52 -6.84 -8.61
C LYS A 59 -2.51 -5.82 -9.11
N PHE A 60 -2.35 -5.66 -10.43
CA PHE A 60 -1.51 -4.60 -11.00
C PHE A 60 -2.00 -3.20 -10.66
N GLN A 61 -3.32 -2.96 -10.72
CA GLN A 61 -3.90 -1.68 -10.32
C GLN A 61 -3.62 -1.37 -8.85
N ARG A 62 -3.77 -2.36 -7.97
CA ARG A 62 -3.45 -2.21 -6.55
C ARG A 62 -1.98 -1.86 -6.34
N ALA A 63 -1.07 -2.60 -6.98
CA ALA A 63 0.36 -2.33 -6.93
C ALA A 63 0.70 -0.90 -7.40
N LYS A 64 0.06 -0.43 -8.49
CA LYS A 64 0.21 0.94 -9.00
C LYS A 64 -0.26 2.00 -8.00
N GLN A 65 -1.41 1.78 -7.34
CA GLN A 65 -1.93 2.71 -6.33
C GLN A 65 -0.99 2.84 -5.12
N LEU A 66 -0.43 1.72 -4.66
CA LEU A 66 0.55 1.71 -3.56
C LEU A 66 1.83 2.44 -3.96
N ALA A 67 2.37 2.16 -5.15
CA ALA A 67 3.55 2.84 -5.66
C ALA A 67 3.35 4.36 -5.79
N ALA A 68 2.18 4.79 -6.27
CA ALA A 68 1.82 6.20 -6.36
C ALA A 68 1.76 6.86 -4.97
N SER A 69 1.14 6.19 -3.99
CA SER A 69 1.07 6.71 -2.61
C SER A 69 2.44 6.81 -1.95
N HIS A 70 3.32 5.84 -2.19
CA HIS A 70 4.69 5.89 -1.69
C HIS A 70 5.47 7.07 -2.31
N ARG A 71 5.33 7.29 -3.62
CA ARG A 71 5.95 8.42 -4.32
C ARG A 71 5.44 9.76 -3.78
N GLU A 72 4.14 9.91 -3.57
CA GLU A 72 3.57 11.18 -3.13
C GLU A 72 4.00 11.51 -1.69
N LEU A 73 3.97 10.53 -0.78
CA LEU A 73 4.52 10.70 0.56
C LEU A 73 6.00 11.09 0.55
N TYR A 74 6.80 10.47 -0.32
CA TYR A 74 8.21 10.85 -0.47
C TYR A 74 8.36 12.32 -0.92
N LYS A 75 7.53 12.78 -1.86
CA LYS A 75 7.52 14.18 -2.31
C LYS A 75 7.16 15.14 -1.18
N ILE A 76 6.15 14.80 -0.37
CA ILE A 76 5.74 15.60 0.80
C ILE A 76 6.85 15.68 1.85
N VAL A 77 7.48 14.55 2.17
CA VAL A 77 8.55 14.48 3.17
C VAL A 77 9.78 15.26 2.69
N SER A 78 10.13 15.13 1.42
CA SER A 78 11.30 15.79 0.83
C SER A 78 11.12 17.29 0.56
N SER A 79 9.89 17.79 0.48
CA SER A 79 9.62 19.21 0.25
C SER A 79 9.80 20.09 1.49
N GLY A 80 9.92 19.49 2.69
CA GLY A 80 9.97 20.22 3.96
C GLY A 80 8.59 20.66 4.48
N ALA A 81 7.50 20.32 3.79
CA ALA A 81 6.14 20.72 4.17
C ALA A 81 5.68 20.16 5.53
N LEU A 82 6.44 19.25 6.13
CA LEU A 82 6.19 18.70 7.46
C LEU A 82 6.55 19.64 8.62
N GLU A 83 7.25 20.75 8.38
CA GLU A 83 7.61 21.72 9.43
C GLU A 83 6.39 22.49 9.95
N SER A 84 5.39 22.72 9.10
CA SER A 84 4.14 23.41 9.46
C SER A 84 2.99 22.89 8.60
N PRO A 85 2.54 21.63 8.81
CA PRO A 85 1.50 21.03 8.01
C PRO A 85 0.15 21.68 8.31
N ASP A 86 -0.60 22.01 7.27
CA ASP A 86 -1.99 22.43 7.39
C ASP A 86 -2.95 21.21 7.44
N VAL A 87 -4.24 21.50 7.58
CA VAL A 87 -5.31 20.49 7.63
C VAL A 87 -5.30 19.62 6.37
N GLN A 88 -5.16 20.23 5.19
CA GLN A 88 -5.25 19.55 3.91
C GLN A 88 -4.08 18.58 3.73
N LEU A 89 -2.87 19.04 4.04
CA LEU A 89 -1.66 18.22 3.97
C LEU A 89 -1.74 17.05 4.96
N ALA A 90 -2.22 17.29 6.18
CA ALA A 90 -2.39 16.23 7.17
C ALA A 90 -3.43 15.19 6.74
N GLU A 91 -4.52 15.60 6.08
CA GLU A 91 -5.51 14.70 5.48
C GLU A 91 -4.92 13.87 4.33
N GLU A 92 -4.14 14.51 3.45
CA GLU A 92 -3.48 13.86 2.32
C GLU A 92 -2.48 12.80 2.80
N ILE A 93 -1.62 13.15 3.77
CA ILE A 93 -0.67 12.22 4.37
C ILE A 93 -1.39 11.02 5.01
N ALA A 94 -2.47 11.26 5.77
CA ALA A 94 -3.27 10.20 6.35
C ALA A 94 -3.83 9.25 5.29
N GLY A 95 -4.38 9.79 4.19
CA GLY A 95 -4.93 9.00 3.10
C GLY A 95 -3.89 8.10 2.41
N HIS A 96 -2.68 8.61 2.15
CA HIS A 96 -1.61 7.80 1.58
C HIS A 96 -1.10 6.73 2.57
N LEU A 97 -1.02 7.04 3.85
CA LEU A 97 -0.63 6.06 4.89
C LEU A 97 -1.69 4.97 5.05
N GLU A 98 -2.97 5.30 5.00
CA GLU A 98 -4.08 4.34 4.96
C GLU A 98 -3.95 3.41 3.75
N MET A 99 -3.67 3.98 2.57
CA MET A 99 -3.46 3.23 1.33
C MET A 99 -2.32 2.21 1.47
N LEU A 100 -1.22 2.61 2.11
CA LEU A 100 -0.04 1.78 2.38
C LEU A 100 -0.22 0.79 3.55
N GLY A 101 -1.39 0.78 4.21
CA GLY A 101 -1.66 -0.09 5.37
C GLY A 101 -1.01 0.38 6.67
N GLN A 102 -0.46 1.60 6.71
CA GLN A 102 0.22 2.18 7.88
C GLN A 102 -0.78 2.83 8.85
N GLN A 103 -1.78 2.05 9.28
CA GLN A 103 -2.96 2.54 10.03
C GLN A 103 -2.60 3.33 11.30
N LYS A 104 -1.56 2.90 12.03
CA LYS A 104 -1.11 3.62 13.24
C LYS A 104 -0.60 5.02 12.93
N GLN A 105 0.15 5.17 11.85
CA GLN A 105 0.68 6.48 11.44
C GLN A 105 -0.43 7.35 10.86
N ALA A 106 -1.29 6.78 10.01
CA ALA A 106 -2.45 7.49 9.48
C ALA A 106 -3.35 8.03 10.61
N ALA A 107 -3.62 7.23 11.64
CA ALA A 107 -4.40 7.65 12.80
C ALA A 107 -3.75 8.83 13.57
N ALA A 108 -2.42 8.91 13.60
CA ALA A 108 -1.73 10.05 14.19
C ALA A 108 -1.97 11.33 13.38
N TRP A 109 -1.87 11.26 12.05
CA TRP A 109 -2.16 12.38 11.16
C TRP A 109 -3.64 12.81 11.22
N ARG A 110 -4.58 11.88 11.26
CA ARG A 110 -6.02 12.17 11.47
C ARG A 110 -6.28 12.91 12.78
N LYS A 111 -5.55 12.59 13.86
CA LYS A 111 -5.68 13.32 15.12
C LYS A 111 -5.19 14.77 15.00
N LEU A 112 -4.11 15.01 14.24
CA LEU A 112 -3.61 16.37 13.99
C LEU A 112 -4.63 17.21 13.20
N VAL A 113 -5.29 16.63 12.19
CA VAL A 113 -6.38 17.27 11.44
C VAL A 113 -7.47 17.81 12.38
N VAL A 114 -7.96 16.97 13.31
CA VAL A 114 -8.98 17.36 14.29
C VAL A 114 -8.48 18.48 15.20
N GLN A 115 -7.22 18.41 15.65
CA GLN A 115 -6.63 19.46 16.50
C GLN A 115 -6.53 20.80 15.77
N PHE A 116 -6.12 20.80 14.50
CA PHE A 116 -6.07 22.02 13.69
C PHE A 116 -7.45 22.64 13.48
N GLN A 117 -8.45 21.83 13.15
CA GLN A 117 -9.82 22.29 12.96
C GLN A 117 -10.42 22.88 14.24
N SER A 118 -10.12 22.31 15.41
CA SER A 118 -10.59 22.81 16.71
C SER A 118 -9.97 24.14 17.14
N ARG A 119 -8.80 24.49 16.59
CA ARG A 119 -8.06 25.73 16.91
C ARG A 119 -8.42 26.90 15.99
N SER A 120 -9.02 26.64 14.83
CA SER A 120 -9.55 27.69 13.97
C SER A 120 -10.80 28.30 14.62
N PRO A 121 -10.79 29.59 15.02
CA PRO A 121 -11.98 30.20 15.60
C PRO A 121 -13.05 30.28 14.51
N VAL A 122 -14.17 29.59 14.72
CA VAL A 122 -15.37 29.80 13.92
C VAL A 122 -15.71 31.29 14.03
N PRO A 123 -15.76 32.07 12.92
CA PRO A 123 -16.18 33.45 13.01
C PRO A 123 -17.65 33.45 13.46
N ARG A 124 -17.90 33.96 14.67
CA ARG A 124 -19.26 34.24 15.14
C ARG A 124 -19.82 35.32 14.21
N ARG A 125 -20.81 34.93 13.39
CA ARG A 125 -21.69 35.88 12.70
C ARG A 125 -22.67 36.49 13.69
#